data_AF-A0A931SRY9-F1
#
_entry.id   AF-A0A931SRY9-F1
#
_cell.length_a   1.000
_cell.length_b   1.000
_cell.length_c   1.000
_cell.angle_alpha   90.00
_cell.angle_beta   90.00
_cell.angle_gamma   90.00
#
_symmetry.space_group_name_H-M   'P 1'
#
loop_
_entity.id
_entity.type
_entity.pdbx_description
1 polymer ?
#
loop_
_entity_poly.entity_id
_entity_poly.type
_entity_poly.pdbx_seq_one_letter_code
_entity_poly.pdbx_strand_id
1 'polypeptide(L)'
;MLRLGWFSTGRGEGSRNLLRFIQRHITSGHLPAAIDFVFCNRDLGEAEGSDQFHALVRSYNIPLVTLSSDRFRREHKTRQFDQVREQYDAQVLRRLEGFAPDLVVLAGYMLFTAAELCTRYRMLNLHPAAPGGPMGAWQSIVWRLIEEKAKESGIQVQLATMALVAADRRSVPRRGQGHLLGGASPLPAHPPGGPETRGPTAFGNPSRLRHRAAQGCRPAAPGLPGPPSSRPVPQRPR
;
A
#
# COMPACT_ATOMS: atom_id res chain seq x y z
N MET A 1 -8.57 -10.71 20.04
CA MET A 1 -8.74 -10.49 18.59
C MET A 1 -8.18 -9.11 18.28
N LEU A 2 -7.29 -9.00 17.29
CA LEU A 2 -6.62 -7.73 16.95
C LEU A 2 -7.63 -6.74 16.33
N ARG A 3 -7.69 -5.51 16.83
CA ARG A 3 -8.57 -4.46 16.31
C ARG A 3 -7.82 -3.53 15.37
N LEU A 4 -8.28 -3.41 14.14
CA LEU A 4 -7.62 -2.65 13.08
C LEU A 4 -8.40 -1.38 12.74
N GLY A 5 -7.70 -0.24 12.69
CA GLY A 5 -8.14 0.94 11.95
C GLY A 5 -7.59 0.90 10.54
N TRP A 6 -8.36 1.36 9.55
CA TRP A 6 -7.96 1.26 8.15
C TRP A 6 -8.04 2.62 7.44
N PHE A 7 -6.89 3.17 7.05
CA PHE A 7 -6.82 4.47 6.37
C PHE A 7 -6.55 4.24 4.87
N SER A 8 -7.35 4.87 4.01
CA SER A 8 -7.20 4.73 2.56
C SER A 8 -7.75 5.93 1.82
N THR A 9 -7.11 6.34 0.71
CA THR A 9 -7.71 7.31 -0.22
C THR A 9 -8.67 6.63 -1.21
N GLY A 10 -8.71 5.30 -1.25
CA GLY A 10 -9.69 4.53 -2.02
C GLY A 10 -9.60 4.75 -3.53
N ARG A 11 -8.44 5.11 -4.09
CA ARG A 11 -8.36 5.60 -5.49
C ARG A 11 -8.83 4.61 -6.56
N GLY A 12 -8.81 3.31 -6.29
CA GLY A 12 -9.18 2.35 -7.33
C GLY A 12 -9.06 0.88 -6.91
N GLU A 13 -8.76 0.03 -7.89
CA GLU A 13 -8.81 -1.42 -7.74
C GLU A 13 -7.85 -1.94 -6.67
N GLY A 14 -6.61 -1.43 -6.62
CA GLY A 14 -5.61 -1.86 -5.63
C GLY A 14 -6.08 -1.70 -4.18
N SER A 15 -6.66 -0.54 -3.83
CA SER A 15 -7.23 -0.30 -2.50
C SER A 15 -8.40 -1.23 -2.17
N ARG A 16 -9.25 -1.53 -3.17
CA ARG A 16 -10.41 -2.43 -3.01
C ARG A 16 -9.99 -3.89 -2.88
N ASN A 17 -9.03 -4.34 -3.69
CA ASN A 17 -8.53 -5.70 -3.69
C ASN A 17 -7.81 -6.02 -2.38
N LEU A 18 -7.01 -5.08 -1.86
CA LEU A 18 -6.35 -5.26 -0.56
C LEU A 18 -7.37 -5.37 0.58
N LEU A 19 -8.37 -4.48 0.64
CA LEU A 19 -9.42 -4.55 1.65
C LEU A 19 -10.20 -5.87 1.55
N ARG A 20 -10.60 -6.28 0.33
CA ARG A 20 -11.30 -7.56 0.07
C ARG A 20 -10.47 -8.75 0.52
N PHE A 21 -9.16 -8.74 0.23
CA PHE A 21 -8.24 -9.79 0.61
C PHE A 21 -8.17 -9.94 2.14
N ILE A 22 -7.96 -8.84 2.87
CA ILE A 22 -7.90 -8.85 4.33
C ILE A 22 -9.24 -9.26 4.93
N GLN A 23 -10.35 -8.67 4.47
CA GLN A 23 -11.67 -9.00 4.98
C GLN A 23 -12.03 -10.48 4.77
N ARG A 24 -11.64 -11.07 3.63
CA ARG A 24 -11.82 -12.50 3.39
C ARG A 24 -11.07 -13.36 4.41
N HIS A 25 -9.84 -12.99 4.78
CA HIS A 25 -9.07 -13.76 5.77
C HIS A 25 -9.61 -13.58 7.19
N ILE A 26 -10.13 -12.39 7.52
CA ILE A 26 -10.84 -12.13 8.78
C ILE A 26 -12.09 -13.01 8.87
N THR A 27 -12.96 -12.92 7.87
CA THR A 27 -14.27 -13.62 7.88
C THR A 27 -14.14 -15.13 7.79
N SER A 28 -13.08 -15.65 7.17
CA SER A 28 -12.78 -17.09 7.14
C SER A 28 -12.04 -17.61 8.39
N GLY A 29 -11.71 -16.74 9.36
CA GLY A 29 -11.03 -17.11 10.60
C GLY A 29 -9.51 -17.33 10.47
N HIS A 30 -8.93 -17.18 9.27
CA HIS A 30 -7.49 -17.29 9.04
C HIS A 30 -6.69 -16.11 9.64
N LEU A 31 -7.33 -14.97 9.83
CA LEU A 31 -6.76 -13.80 10.47
C LEU A 31 -7.61 -13.43 11.69
N PRO A 32 -7.13 -13.67 12.94
CA PRO A 32 -7.88 -13.36 14.16
C PRO A 32 -7.88 -11.84 14.46
N ALA A 33 -8.47 -11.07 13.57
CA ALA A 33 -8.59 -9.62 13.63
C ALA A 33 -9.99 -9.14 13.23
N ALA A 34 -10.31 -7.88 13.53
CA ALA A 34 -11.48 -7.19 13.01
C ALA A 34 -11.10 -5.78 12.57
N ILE A 35 -11.82 -5.24 11.58
CA ILE A 35 -11.68 -3.85 11.15
C ILE A 35 -12.73 -3.02 11.89
N ASP A 36 -12.28 -2.17 12.80
CA ASP A 36 -13.12 -1.32 13.65
C ASP A 36 -13.74 -0.17 12.87
N PHE A 37 -12.95 0.42 11.98
CA PHE A 37 -13.36 1.49 11.11
C PHE A 37 -12.48 1.57 9.88
N VAL A 38 -13.03 2.18 8.85
CA VAL A 38 -12.28 2.68 7.70
C VAL A 38 -12.39 4.20 7.66
N PHE A 39 -11.25 4.87 7.59
CA PHE A 39 -11.15 6.29 7.34
C PHE A 39 -10.80 6.54 5.86
N CYS A 40 -11.56 7.42 5.20
CA CYS A 40 -11.24 7.94 3.88
C CYS A 40 -11.11 9.46 3.86
N ASN A 41 -10.00 9.96 3.31
CA ASN A 41 -9.78 11.41 3.15
C ASN A 41 -10.53 12.02 1.96
N ARG A 42 -11.53 11.32 1.43
CA ARG A 42 -12.42 11.76 0.37
C ARG A 42 -13.86 11.57 0.80
N ASP A 43 -14.71 12.50 0.38
CA ASP A 43 -16.15 12.35 0.53
C ASP A 43 -16.78 11.70 -0.71
N LEU A 44 -18.03 11.26 -0.57
CA LEU A 44 -18.79 10.68 -1.66
C LEU A 44 -18.95 11.72 -2.79
N GLY A 45 -18.73 11.28 -4.03
CA GLY A 45 -18.83 12.11 -5.23
C GLY A 45 -17.54 12.84 -5.62
N GLU A 46 -16.47 12.73 -4.83
CA GLU A 46 -15.19 13.37 -5.18
C GLU A 46 -14.39 12.59 -6.24
N ALA A 47 -14.55 11.26 -6.29
CA ALA A 47 -14.02 10.43 -7.36
C ALA A 47 -14.69 9.05 -7.39
N GLU A 48 -14.94 8.55 -8.59
CA GLU A 48 -15.58 7.24 -8.82
C GLU A 48 -14.86 6.10 -8.08
N GLY A 49 -13.53 6.07 -8.10
CA GLY A 49 -12.75 5.03 -7.41
C GLY A 49 -13.00 5.00 -5.91
N SER A 50 -13.04 6.17 -5.26
CA SER A 50 -13.33 6.29 -3.83
C SER A 50 -14.79 5.96 -3.52
N ASP A 51 -15.72 6.30 -4.41
CA ASP A 51 -17.13 5.96 -4.24
C ASP A 51 -17.35 4.44 -4.28
N GLN A 52 -16.69 3.76 -5.22
CA GLN A 52 -16.66 2.29 -5.28
C GLN A 52 -16.01 1.68 -4.04
N PHE A 53 -14.98 2.32 -3.48
CA PHE A 53 -14.35 1.89 -2.23
C PHE A 53 -15.31 2.08 -1.04
N HIS A 54 -16.02 3.20 -0.95
CA HIS A 54 -17.03 3.44 0.08
C HIS A 54 -18.15 2.40 0.04
N ALA A 55 -18.65 2.07 -1.16
CA ALA A 55 -19.65 1.03 -1.34
C ALA A 55 -19.16 -0.34 -0.85
N LEU A 56 -17.89 -0.68 -1.15
CA LEU A 56 -17.28 -1.92 -0.67
C LEU A 56 -17.18 -1.97 0.86
N VAL A 57 -16.69 -0.90 1.50
CA VAL A 57 -16.60 -0.81 2.97
C VAL A 57 -17.97 -1.03 3.62
N ARG A 58 -18.99 -0.35 3.12
CA ARG A 58 -20.37 -0.47 3.61
C ARG A 58 -20.93 -1.87 3.42
N SER A 59 -20.60 -2.55 2.31
CA SER A 59 -21.04 -3.93 2.07
C SER A 59 -20.51 -4.94 3.10
N TYR A 60 -19.42 -4.59 3.80
CA TYR A 60 -18.87 -5.39 4.90
C TYR A 60 -19.40 -4.98 6.28
N ASN A 61 -20.35 -4.03 6.34
CA ASN A 61 -20.86 -3.45 7.58
C ASN A 61 -19.75 -2.84 8.46
N ILE A 62 -18.68 -2.36 7.84
CA ILE A 62 -17.59 -1.67 8.54
C ILE A 62 -17.95 -0.19 8.66
N PRO A 63 -17.83 0.43 9.84
CA PRO A 63 -17.99 1.88 9.99
C PRO A 63 -17.07 2.66 9.05
N LEU A 64 -17.65 3.51 8.22
CA LEU A 64 -16.94 4.38 7.29
C LEU A 64 -16.97 5.82 7.81
N VAL A 65 -15.80 6.37 8.12
CA VAL A 65 -15.62 7.77 8.51
C VAL A 65 -14.93 8.49 7.37
N THR A 66 -15.49 9.62 6.94
CA THR A 66 -14.90 10.44 5.88
C THR A 66 -14.60 11.85 6.35
N LEU A 67 -13.56 12.45 5.76
CA LEU A 67 -13.30 13.88 5.84
C LEU A 67 -12.54 14.29 4.58
N SER A 68 -13.17 15.01 3.66
CA SER A 68 -12.48 15.46 2.44
C SER A 68 -11.28 16.36 2.75
N SER A 69 -10.08 15.91 2.37
CA SER A 69 -8.86 16.73 2.43
C SER A 69 -8.88 17.88 1.44
N ASP A 70 -9.55 17.71 0.31
CA ASP A 70 -9.57 18.71 -0.75
C ASP A 70 -10.53 19.86 -0.40
N ARG A 71 -11.72 19.53 0.12
CA ARG A 71 -12.65 20.51 0.66
C ARG A 71 -12.05 21.23 1.87
N PHE A 72 -11.44 20.50 2.81
CA PHE A 72 -10.82 21.10 3.99
C PHE A 72 -9.76 22.15 3.60
N ARG A 73 -8.88 21.82 2.65
CA ARG A 73 -7.87 22.75 2.12
C ARG A 73 -8.50 24.02 1.53
N ARG A 74 -9.57 23.86 0.73
CA ARG A 74 -10.29 25.00 0.12
C ARG A 74 -10.94 25.91 1.16
N GLU A 75 -11.61 25.33 2.15
CA GLU A 75 -12.28 26.07 3.23
C GLU A 75 -11.27 26.92 4.04
N HIS A 76 -10.05 26.40 4.21
CA HIS A 76 -8.96 27.09 4.90
C HIS A 76 -8.14 28.01 3.98
N LYS A 77 -8.56 28.18 2.72
CA LYS A 77 -7.98 29.09 1.72
C LYS A 77 -6.47 28.88 1.50
N THR A 78 -5.99 27.64 1.62
CA THR A 78 -4.58 27.32 1.39
C THR A 78 -4.36 26.68 0.04
N ARG A 79 -3.19 26.90 -0.55
CA ARG A 79 -2.79 26.23 -1.81
C ARG A 79 -2.11 24.89 -1.55
N GLN A 80 -1.44 24.75 -0.41
CA GLN A 80 -0.64 23.59 -0.06
C GLN A 80 -1.27 22.88 1.13
N PHE A 81 -1.57 21.58 1.00
CA PHE A 81 -2.21 20.82 2.08
C PHE A 81 -1.36 20.77 3.35
N ASP A 82 -0.03 20.84 3.20
CA ASP A 82 0.92 20.90 4.31
C ASP A 82 0.67 22.04 5.30
N GLN A 83 0.04 23.13 4.86
CA GLN A 83 -0.29 24.28 5.72
C GLN A 83 -1.47 24.03 6.66
N VAL A 84 -2.30 23.01 6.36
CA VAL A 84 -3.51 22.69 7.12
C VAL A 84 -3.49 21.28 7.70
N ARG A 85 -2.39 20.56 7.50
CA ARG A 85 -2.28 19.13 7.86
C ARG A 85 -2.52 18.88 9.34
N GLU A 86 -1.92 19.66 10.23
CA GLU A 86 -2.08 19.49 11.68
C GLU A 86 -3.54 19.72 12.11
N GLN A 87 -4.17 20.77 11.59
CA GLN A 87 -5.58 21.06 11.84
C GLN A 87 -6.50 19.97 11.26
N TYR A 88 -6.17 19.45 10.09
CA TYR A 88 -6.89 18.36 9.45
C TYR A 88 -6.80 17.08 10.28
N ASP A 89 -5.60 16.67 10.67
CA ASP A 89 -5.39 15.45 11.46
C ASP A 89 -6.05 15.54 12.84
N ALA A 90 -6.06 16.72 13.47
CA ALA A 90 -6.81 16.94 14.70
C ALA A 90 -8.33 16.76 14.51
N GLN A 91 -8.88 17.15 13.35
CA GLN A 91 -10.28 16.88 13.01
C GLN A 91 -10.54 15.41 12.70
N VAL A 92 -9.58 14.72 12.07
CA VAL A 92 -9.66 13.26 11.87
C VAL A 92 -9.71 12.55 13.23
N LEU A 93 -8.83 12.93 14.16
CA LEU A 93 -8.83 12.38 15.53
C LEU A 93 -10.16 12.58 16.22
N ARG A 94 -10.73 13.79 16.20
CA ARG A 94 -12.06 14.07 16.76
C ARG A 94 -13.16 13.18 16.20
N ARG A 95 -13.16 12.94 14.88
CA ARG A 95 -14.13 12.04 14.23
C ARG A 95 -13.92 10.57 14.61
N LEU A 96 -12.74 10.20 15.10
CA LEU A 96 -12.36 8.84 15.44
C LEU A 96 -12.32 8.57 16.95
N GLU A 97 -12.69 9.53 17.80
CA GLU A 97 -12.61 9.42 19.27
C GLU A 97 -13.34 8.19 19.85
N GLY A 98 -14.42 7.73 19.20
CA GLY A 98 -15.17 6.54 19.60
C GLY A 98 -14.50 5.20 19.24
N PHE A 99 -13.37 5.20 18.53
CA PHE A 99 -12.67 4.00 18.11
C PHE A 99 -11.34 3.83 18.85
N ALA A 100 -11.05 2.60 19.26
CA ALA A 100 -9.83 2.23 19.96
C ALA A 100 -9.15 1.02 19.27
N PRO A 101 -8.61 1.19 18.05
CA PRO A 101 -7.88 0.11 17.39
C PRO A 101 -6.54 -0.15 18.09
N ASP A 102 -6.08 -1.40 18.04
CA ASP A 102 -4.74 -1.79 18.48
C ASP A 102 -3.67 -1.31 17.48
N LEU A 103 -4.04 -1.26 16.20
CA LEU A 103 -3.15 -0.94 15.09
C LEU A 103 -3.92 -0.26 13.95
N VAL A 104 -3.31 0.73 13.29
CA VAL A 104 -3.83 1.36 12.07
C VAL A 104 -3.02 0.92 10.86
N VAL A 105 -3.69 0.64 9.75
CA VAL A 105 -3.05 0.32 8.46
C VAL A 105 -3.28 1.47 7.48
N LEU A 106 -2.20 2.07 6.98
CA LEU A 106 -2.18 3.03 5.88
C LEU A 106 -2.16 2.26 4.55
N ALA A 107 -3.35 1.94 4.05
CA ALA A 107 -3.55 1.13 2.85
C ALA A 107 -3.82 2.01 1.63
N GLY A 108 -2.76 2.59 1.07
CA GLY A 108 -2.90 3.54 -0.05
C GLY A 108 -3.49 4.87 0.40
N TYR A 109 -3.13 5.32 1.60
CA TYR A 109 -3.41 6.64 2.12
C TYR A 109 -2.45 7.66 1.48
N MET A 110 -2.97 8.57 0.67
CA MET A 110 -2.19 9.47 -0.19
C MET A 110 -1.87 10.82 0.48
N LEU A 111 -1.96 10.89 1.80
CA LEU A 111 -1.61 12.05 2.58
C LEU A 111 -0.54 11.67 3.60
N PHE A 112 0.38 12.59 3.83
CA PHE A 112 1.27 12.51 4.97
C PHE A 112 0.51 12.88 6.24
N THR A 113 0.74 12.11 7.29
CA THR A 113 0.18 12.35 8.62
C THR A 113 1.01 13.42 9.37
N ALA A 114 0.36 14.12 10.30
CA ALA A 114 0.98 14.96 11.30
C ALA A 114 1.46 14.10 12.48
N ALA A 115 2.27 14.72 13.35
CA ALA A 115 2.87 14.04 14.49
C ALA A 115 1.84 13.47 15.47
N GLU A 116 0.76 14.20 15.67
CA GLU A 116 -0.30 13.82 16.60
C GLU A 116 -0.94 12.49 16.23
N LEU A 117 -1.26 12.28 14.96
CA LEU A 117 -1.87 11.03 14.47
C LEU A 117 -0.92 9.83 14.66
N CYS A 118 0.37 10.01 14.35
CA CYS A 118 1.42 9.00 14.55
C CYS A 118 1.72 8.72 16.03
N THR A 119 1.44 9.67 16.92
CA THR A 119 1.61 9.52 18.37
C THR A 119 0.41 8.81 18.97
N ARG A 120 -0.80 9.10 18.47
CA ARG A 120 -2.04 8.50 18.95
C ARG A 120 -2.20 7.04 18.52
N TYR A 121 -1.78 6.71 17.31
CA TYR A 121 -1.94 5.37 16.73
C TYR A 121 -0.61 4.75 16.33
N ARG A 122 -0.48 3.44 16.57
CA ARG A 122 0.58 2.63 15.95
C ARG A 122 0.15 2.36 14.52
N MET A 123 0.83 2.95 13.53
CA MET A 123 0.41 2.87 12.13
C MET A 123 1.40 2.08 11.28
N LEU A 124 0.93 1.15 10.46
CA LEU A 124 1.73 0.46 9.45
C LEU A 124 1.49 1.08 8.07
N ASN A 125 2.55 1.31 7.32
CA ASN A 125 2.48 1.74 5.93
C ASN A 125 3.05 0.67 4.99
N LEU A 126 2.40 0.50 3.83
CA LEU A 126 2.91 -0.33 2.75
C LEU A 126 3.78 0.53 1.81
N HIS A 127 5.03 0.13 1.63
CA HIS A 127 5.99 0.83 0.78
C HIS A 127 6.40 -0.07 -0.41
N PRO A 128 6.32 0.42 -1.66
CA PRO A 128 6.50 -0.40 -2.87
C PRO A 128 7.97 -0.48 -3.30
N ALA A 129 8.88 -0.66 -2.35
CA ALA A 129 10.28 -0.93 -2.61
C ALA A 129 10.84 -1.90 -1.57
N ALA A 130 11.91 -2.63 -1.93
CA ALA A 130 12.68 -3.42 -0.98
C ALA A 130 13.37 -2.52 0.08
N PRO A 131 13.76 -3.06 1.24
CA PRO A 131 14.58 -2.32 2.20
C PRO A 131 15.83 -1.73 1.54
N GLY A 132 16.09 -0.43 1.76
CA GLY A 132 17.18 0.30 1.09
C GLY A 132 16.85 0.79 -0.33
N GLY A 133 15.66 0.49 -0.85
CA GLY A 133 15.18 0.96 -2.14
C GLY A 133 14.78 2.44 -2.16
N PRO A 134 14.36 2.96 -3.33
CA PRO A 134 14.01 4.37 -3.48
C PRO A 134 12.78 4.75 -2.66
N MET A 135 12.78 5.98 -2.14
CA MET A 135 11.68 6.56 -1.36
C MET A 135 10.84 7.51 -2.24
N GLY A 136 9.58 7.72 -1.86
CA GLY A 136 8.67 8.67 -2.51
C GLY A 136 7.29 8.09 -2.79
N ALA A 137 6.51 8.83 -3.59
CA ALA A 137 5.25 8.31 -4.11
C ALA A 137 5.49 7.05 -4.96
N TRP A 138 4.57 6.09 -4.88
CA TRP A 138 4.74 4.79 -5.54
C TRP A 138 5.00 4.90 -7.05
N GLN A 139 4.39 5.86 -7.75
CA GLN A 139 4.65 6.05 -9.18
C GLN A 139 6.10 6.45 -9.43
N SER A 140 6.63 7.37 -8.63
CA SER A 140 8.02 7.82 -8.75
C SER A 140 8.99 6.67 -8.45
N ILE A 141 8.68 5.83 -7.46
CA ILE A 141 9.45 4.63 -7.16
C ILE A 141 9.47 3.67 -8.35
N VAL A 142 8.30 3.34 -8.91
CA VAL A 142 8.19 2.41 -10.03
C VAL A 142 8.92 2.95 -11.26
N TRP A 143 8.74 4.23 -11.60
CA TRP A 143 9.45 4.85 -12.72
C TRP A 143 10.96 4.83 -12.52
N ARG A 144 11.44 5.18 -11.33
CA ARG A 144 12.86 5.15 -11.01
C ARG A 144 13.46 3.75 -11.15
N LEU A 145 12.77 2.73 -10.67
CA LEU A 145 13.23 1.33 -10.82
C LEU A 145 13.30 0.90 -12.29
N ILE A 146 12.37 1.35 -13.12
CA ILE A 146 12.37 1.10 -14.58
C ILE A 146 13.54 1.84 -15.24
N GLU A 147 13.72 3.12 -14.93
CA GLU A 147 14.80 3.96 -15.46
C GLU A 147 16.19 3.41 -15.09
N GLU A 148 16.36 2.96 -13.85
CA GLU A 148 17.58 2.34 -13.33
C GLU A 148 17.77 0.89 -13.81
N LYS A 149 16.80 0.33 -14.55
CA LYS A 149 16.78 -1.07 -15.01
C LYS A 149 17.06 -2.05 -13.86
N ALA A 150 16.44 -1.81 -12.71
CA ALA A 150 16.62 -2.62 -11.52
C ALA A 150 16.29 -4.08 -11.84
N LYS A 151 17.19 -5.00 -11.46
CA LYS A 151 17.00 -6.45 -11.68
C LYS A 151 15.97 -7.06 -10.74
N GLU A 152 15.70 -6.38 -9.62
CA GLU A 152 14.77 -6.79 -8.59
C GLU A 152 14.08 -5.57 -7.97
N SER A 153 12.92 -5.81 -7.37
CA SER A 153 12.19 -4.86 -6.55
C SER A 153 11.56 -5.62 -5.38
N GLY A 154 10.85 -4.92 -4.50
CA GLY A 154 10.21 -5.53 -3.34
C GLY A 154 9.09 -4.68 -2.77
N ILE A 155 8.53 -5.17 -1.67
CA ILE A 155 7.51 -4.48 -0.89
C ILE A 155 7.96 -4.52 0.57
N GLN A 156 7.75 -3.44 1.30
CA GLN A 156 8.04 -3.34 2.71
C GLN A 156 6.79 -2.94 3.49
N VAL A 157 6.60 -3.54 4.66
CA VAL A 157 5.67 -3.05 5.68
C VAL A 157 6.50 -2.29 6.72
N GLN A 158 6.20 -1.03 6.94
CA GLN A 158 6.97 -0.14 7.82
C GLN A 158 6.07 0.41 8.93
N LEU A 159 6.62 0.57 10.14
CA LEU A 159 5.97 1.39 11.16
C LEU A 159 6.11 2.86 10.74
N ALA A 160 4.99 3.56 10.60
CA ALA A 160 5.00 4.99 10.32
C ALA A 160 5.59 5.72 11.53
N THR A 161 6.69 6.43 11.31
CA THR A 161 7.35 7.25 12.32
C THR A 161 7.50 8.68 11.81
N MET A 162 7.70 9.61 12.73
CA MET A 162 7.98 11.01 12.38
C MET A 162 9.20 11.16 11.46
N ALA A 163 10.24 10.37 11.70
CA ALA A 163 11.45 10.38 10.87
C ALA A 163 11.17 9.92 9.43
N LEU A 164 10.33 8.89 9.27
CA LEU A 164 9.94 8.37 7.95
C LEU A 164 9.07 9.37 7.18
N VAL A 165 8.08 9.98 7.85
CA VAL A 165 7.24 11.03 7.24
C VAL A 165 8.07 12.25 6.84
N ALA A 166 9.07 12.63 7.64
CA ALA A 166 9.98 13.73 7.33
C ALA A 166 10.99 13.41 6.20
N ALA A 167 11.43 12.15 6.08
CA ALA A 167 12.28 11.69 4.99
C ALA A 167 11.51 11.69 3.65
N ASP A 168 10.28 11.17 3.65
CA ASP A 168 9.43 11.10 2.47
C ASP A 168 9.06 12.52 1.97
N ARG A 169 8.74 13.46 2.88
CA ARG A 169 8.57 14.90 2.57
C ARG A 169 9.75 15.53 1.82
N ARG A 170 10.98 15.17 2.17
CA ARG A 170 12.19 15.72 1.55
C ARG A 170 12.49 15.12 0.18
N SER A 171 11.92 13.95 -0.12
CA SER A 171 12.16 13.21 -1.36
C SER A 171 11.22 13.61 -2.51
N VAL A 172 10.11 14.31 -2.23
CA VAL A 172 9.19 14.80 -3.26
C VAL A 172 9.71 16.12 -3.86
N PRO A 173 9.93 16.20 -5.19
CA PRO A 173 10.32 17.46 -5.83
C PRO A 173 9.27 18.56 -5.57
N ARG A 174 9.72 19.79 -5.26
CA ARG A 174 8.84 20.95 -5.02
C ARG A 174 8.02 21.40 -6.25
N ARG A 175 8.17 20.76 -7.41
CA ARG A 175 7.34 20.97 -8.60
C ARG A 175 6.37 19.80 -8.75
N GLY A 176 5.07 20.06 -8.61
CA GLY A 176 4.03 19.11 -9.04
C GLY A 176 2.88 18.81 -8.08
N GLN A 177 2.73 19.51 -6.96
CA GLN A 177 1.45 19.50 -6.21
C GLN A 177 0.57 20.66 -6.67
N GLY A 178 0.00 20.51 -7.87
CA GLY A 178 -0.92 21.48 -8.46
C GLY A 178 -1.33 21.07 -9.87
N HIS A 179 -2.64 20.89 -10.06
CA HIS A 179 -3.36 20.80 -11.34
C HIS A 179 -3.08 19.58 -12.23
N LEU A 180 -4.02 18.62 -12.20
CA LEU A 180 -4.53 18.04 -13.43
C LEU A 180 -5.90 18.68 -13.66
N LEU A 181 -5.90 19.82 -14.36
CA LEU A 181 -7.08 20.29 -15.07
C LEU A 181 -7.36 19.32 -16.21
N GLY A 182 -8.64 19.00 -16.39
CA GLY A 182 -9.11 18.41 -17.63
C GLY A 182 -8.77 19.31 -18.81
N GLY A 183 -8.18 18.71 -19.84
CA GLY A 183 -7.77 19.37 -21.06
C GLY A 183 -7.08 18.34 -21.94
N ALA A 184 -7.86 17.69 -22.80
CA ALA A 184 -7.31 16.90 -23.87
C ALA A 184 -6.42 17.79 -24.74
N SER A 185 -5.17 17.37 -24.98
CA SER A 185 -4.40 17.83 -26.12
C SER A 185 -3.44 16.73 -26.59
N PRO A 186 -3.25 16.61 -27.91
CA PRO A 186 -2.84 15.36 -28.54
C PRO A 186 -1.32 15.14 -28.45
N LEU A 187 -0.94 13.86 -28.43
CA LEU A 187 0.43 13.38 -28.56
C LEU A 187 1.12 14.01 -29.77
N PRO A 188 2.42 14.38 -29.70
CA PRO A 188 3.14 14.88 -30.85
C PRO A 188 3.32 13.76 -31.89
N ALA A 189 3.01 14.09 -33.14
CA ALA A 189 3.18 13.23 -34.30
C ALA A 189 4.66 12.90 -34.53
N HIS A 190 4.93 11.64 -34.91
CA HIS A 190 6.23 11.19 -35.39
C HIS A 190 6.65 11.92 -36.69
N PRO A 191 7.94 12.22 -36.89
CA PRO A 191 8.43 12.70 -38.17
C PRO A 191 8.47 11.57 -39.22
N PRO A 192 8.25 11.85 -40.52
CA PRO A 192 8.21 10.83 -41.57
C PRO A 192 9.58 10.54 -42.21
N GLY A 193 9.82 9.25 -42.55
CA GLY A 193 10.86 8.73 -43.46
C GLY A 193 12.24 8.49 -42.81
N GLY A 194 12.93 7.35 -42.90
CA GLY A 194 12.88 6.05 -43.60
C GLY A 194 14.12 5.23 -43.11
N PRO A 195 14.64 4.16 -43.77
CA PRO A 195 14.08 3.33 -44.83
C PRO A 195 13.70 1.90 -44.33
N GLU A 196 12.91 1.24 -45.17
CA GLU A 196 12.49 -0.15 -45.06
C GLU A 196 13.68 -1.12 -44.96
N THR A 197 13.66 -2.01 -43.98
CA THR A 197 14.34 -3.32 -44.08
C THR A 197 13.29 -4.41 -43.98
N ARG A 198 13.16 -5.16 -45.08
CA ARG A 198 12.25 -6.30 -45.23
C ARG A 198 12.81 -7.54 -44.54
N GLY A 199 11.93 -8.25 -43.82
CA GLY A 199 11.97 -9.71 -43.68
C GLY A 199 11.88 -10.25 -42.25
N PRO A 200 11.34 -11.46 -42.04
CA PRO A 200 10.18 -12.07 -42.68
C PRO A 200 9.03 -12.33 -41.68
N THR A 201 7.82 -12.34 -42.22
CA THR A 201 6.60 -12.81 -41.59
C THR A 201 6.64 -14.32 -41.34
N ALA A 202 6.32 -14.75 -40.12
CA ALA A 202 5.84 -16.10 -39.85
C ALA A 202 4.87 -16.10 -38.66
N PHE A 203 3.69 -16.64 -38.94
CA PHE A 203 2.54 -16.85 -38.06
C PHE A 203 2.86 -17.66 -36.80
N GLY A 204 2.12 -17.41 -35.71
CA GLY A 204 2.09 -18.30 -34.54
C GLY A 204 1.09 -17.90 -33.45
N ASN A 205 -0.13 -18.39 -33.56
CA ASN A 205 -1.26 -18.31 -32.62
C ASN A 205 -0.89 -18.78 -31.18
N PRO A 206 -1.27 -18.06 -30.09
CA PRO A 206 -0.92 -18.42 -28.72
C PRO A 206 -1.89 -19.48 -28.16
N SER A 207 -1.69 -20.73 -28.54
CA SER A 207 -2.33 -21.87 -27.88
C SER A 207 -1.37 -23.06 -27.87
N ARG A 208 -0.31 -22.94 -27.05
CA ARG A 208 0.53 -24.05 -26.55
C ARG A 208 1.64 -23.46 -25.67
N LEU A 209 1.41 -23.43 -24.35
CA LEU A 209 2.48 -23.43 -23.33
C LEU A 209 1.84 -23.89 -22.00
N ARG A 210 1.46 -25.16 -21.99
CA ARG A 210 1.37 -25.98 -20.77
C ARG A 210 2.41 -27.08 -20.90
N HIS A 211 3.05 -27.38 -19.77
CA HIS A 211 4.06 -28.42 -19.53
C HIS A 211 5.49 -28.14 -20.01
N ARG A 212 6.31 -27.62 -19.07
CA ARG A 212 7.56 -28.27 -18.67
C ARG A 212 7.83 -27.96 -17.20
N ALA A 213 7.50 -28.93 -16.35
CA ALA A 213 7.99 -29.00 -14.99
C ALA A 213 9.28 -29.84 -14.97
N ALA A 214 10.15 -29.50 -14.02
CA ALA A 214 11.26 -30.27 -13.48
C ALA A 214 12.48 -30.50 -14.40
N GLN A 215 13.56 -29.75 -14.12
CA GLN A 215 14.81 -30.30 -13.61
C GLN A 215 15.77 -29.15 -13.23
N GLY A 216 16.31 -29.19 -12.00
CA GLY A 216 17.46 -28.39 -11.58
C GLY A 216 17.18 -27.29 -10.57
N CYS A 217 17.01 -27.66 -9.30
CA CYS A 217 17.59 -26.96 -8.14
C CYS A 217 17.21 -27.71 -6.86
N ARG A 218 18.19 -28.37 -6.22
CA ARG A 218 18.06 -28.93 -4.87
C ARG A 218 18.25 -27.81 -3.85
N PRO A 219 17.40 -27.66 -2.82
CA PRO A 219 17.77 -26.93 -1.62
C PRO A 219 18.49 -27.87 -0.63
N ALA A 220 19.59 -27.40 -0.06
CA ALA A 220 20.25 -28.02 1.08
C ALA A 220 19.36 -27.87 2.34
N ALA A 221 19.08 -28.97 3.02
CA ALA A 221 18.39 -28.97 4.32
C ALA A 221 19.41 -28.82 5.46
N PRO A 222 19.12 -28.04 6.52
CA PRO A 222 19.89 -28.09 7.75
C PRO A 222 19.53 -29.37 8.54
N GLY A 223 20.56 -30.11 8.98
CA GLY A 223 20.41 -31.36 9.72
C GLY A 223 19.74 -31.18 11.08
N LEU A 224 18.79 -32.06 11.38
CA LEU A 224 18.21 -32.22 12.72
C LEU A 224 19.19 -33.02 13.60
N PRO A 225 19.36 -32.67 14.88
CA PRO A 225 20.13 -33.48 15.81
C PRO A 225 19.36 -34.78 16.15
N GLY A 226 20.06 -35.90 16.15
CA GLY A 226 19.53 -37.22 16.50
C GLY A 226 19.12 -37.35 17.97
N PRO A 227 18.34 -38.38 18.33
CA PRO A 227 17.83 -38.57 19.68
C PRO A 227 18.96 -38.90 20.69
N PRO A 228 18.84 -38.47 21.95
CA PRO A 228 19.84 -38.80 22.97
C PRO A 228 19.78 -40.28 23.36
N SER A 229 20.97 -40.89 23.44
CA SER A 229 21.19 -42.25 23.93
C SER A 229 20.76 -42.41 25.38
N SER A 230 19.96 -43.44 25.67
CA SER A 230 19.61 -43.87 27.02
C SER A 230 20.85 -44.37 27.79
N ARG A 231 21.21 -43.70 28.88
CA ARG A 231 22.13 -44.22 29.91
C ARG A 231 21.34 -44.91 31.02
N PRO A 232 21.84 -46.01 31.61
CA PRO A 232 21.14 -46.71 32.68
C PRO A 232 21.21 -45.95 34.02
N VAL A 233 20.12 -46.05 34.78
CA VAL A 233 19.93 -45.44 36.11
C VAL A 233 20.70 -46.24 37.17
N PRO A 234 21.49 -45.61 38.06
CA PRO A 234 22.08 -46.31 39.20
C PRO A 234 21.06 -46.42 40.35
N GLN A 235 20.89 -47.65 40.86
CA GLN A 235 20.10 -47.92 42.07
C GLN A 235 20.79 -47.34 43.30
N ARG A 236 20.04 -46.68 44.19
CA ARG A 236 20.49 -46.28 45.53
C ARG A 236 20.37 -47.46 46.51
N PRO A 237 21.33 -47.67 47.42
CA PRO A 237 21.14 -48.60 48.52
C PRO A 237 20.22 -47.99 49.60
N ARG A 238 19.59 -48.90 50.35
CA ARG A 238 18.62 -48.64 51.43
C ARG A 238 19.24 -47.93 52.62
#